data_AF-A0A3S0D911-F1
#
_entry.id   AF-A0A3S0D911-F1
#
_cell.length_a   1.000
_cell.length_b   1.000
_cell.length_c   1.000
_cell.angle_alpha   90.00
_cell.angle_beta   90.00
_cell.angle_gamma   90.00
#
_symmetry.space_group_name_H-M   'P 1'
#
loop_
_entity.id
_entity.type
_entity.pdbx_description
1 polymer ?
#
loop_
_entity_poly.entity_id
_entity_poly.type
_entity_poly.pdbx_seq_one_letter_code
_entity_poly.pdbx_strand_id
1 'polypeptide(L)'
;MATRNFVFRKSPTHGQRGSRFVLGGPTNLTSGVPVKVDGSTDGLGRRTVTIATGAQNKPLPGQGGILVFENIDSLNTLGETFSDVDLAVPGDAVQVVTGNGGSVKVALTNTASTNSFGRTGYPKARVMVAGVSQATPSVAPGDYLTPGVGNDASGYWAETSNAAEAWLVVTSVDSTNGIVEAELLV
;
A
#
# COMPACT_ATOMS: atom_id res chain seq x y z
N MET A 1 0.88 10.31 17.27
CA MET A 1 1.39 9.34 16.28
C MET A 1 1.68 10.12 15.02
N ALA A 2 2.94 10.23 14.59
CA ALA A 2 3.26 10.86 13.31
C ALA A 2 2.81 9.91 12.18
N THR A 3 1.93 10.39 11.31
CA THR A 3 1.08 9.54 10.47
C THR A 3 1.80 9.15 9.18
N ARG A 4 1.91 7.83 8.96
CA ARG A 4 2.49 7.19 7.77
C ARG A 4 1.45 7.18 6.63
N ASN A 5 1.89 7.09 5.36
CA ASN A 5 1.00 6.84 4.22
C ASN A 5 0.26 5.47 4.34
N PHE A 6 0.81 4.57 5.16
CA PHE A 6 0.28 3.23 5.39
C PHE A 6 0.52 2.77 6.83
N VAL A 7 -0.51 2.21 7.48
CA VAL A 7 -0.42 1.61 8.82
C VAL A 7 -1.32 0.38 8.92
N PHE A 8 -0.89 -0.64 9.66
CA PHE A 8 -1.79 -1.72 10.09
C PHE A 8 -2.65 -1.28 11.29
N ARG A 9 -3.97 -1.35 11.12
CA ARG A 9 -4.94 -1.27 12.23
C ARG A 9 -5.12 -2.62 12.92
N LYS A 10 -5.00 -3.70 12.15
CA LYS A 10 -4.90 -5.07 12.64
C LYS A 10 -3.83 -5.78 11.83
N SER A 11 -2.73 -6.08 12.49
CA SER A 11 -1.54 -6.66 11.87
C SER A 11 -1.81 -8.07 11.32
N PRO A 12 -1.11 -8.46 10.24
CA PRO A 12 -1.16 -9.83 9.74
C PRO A 12 -0.64 -10.84 10.75
N THR A 13 -1.24 -12.02 10.76
CA THR A 13 -0.81 -13.21 11.51
C THR A 13 0.16 -14.07 10.68
N HIS A 14 0.69 -15.13 11.28
CA HIS A 14 1.58 -16.07 10.59
C HIS A 14 0.88 -16.68 9.35
N GLY A 15 1.52 -16.57 8.18
CA GLY A 15 0.96 -17.00 6.89
C GLY A 15 0.32 -15.89 6.06
N GLN A 16 0.03 -14.73 6.66
CA GLN A 16 -0.53 -13.55 5.97
C GLN A 16 0.53 -12.53 5.56
N ARG A 17 1.77 -12.70 6.03
CA ARG A 17 2.93 -11.85 5.69
C ARG A 17 4.02 -12.74 5.14
N GLY A 18 4.18 -12.76 3.82
CA GLY A 18 5.26 -13.49 3.15
C GLY A 18 6.48 -12.60 2.95
N SER A 19 7.67 -13.09 3.30
CA SER A 19 8.94 -12.34 3.21
C SER A 19 9.88 -12.81 2.09
N ARG A 20 9.48 -13.80 1.30
CA ARG A 20 10.30 -14.39 0.23
C ARG A 20 10.13 -13.67 -1.10
N PHE A 21 10.14 -12.34 -1.07
CA PHE A 21 9.94 -11.50 -2.25
C PHE A 21 11.06 -10.46 -2.41
N VAL A 22 11.20 -10.01 -3.64
CA VAL A 22 12.14 -8.96 -4.06
C VAL A 22 11.40 -7.99 -4.97
N LEU A 23 11.62 -6.69 -4.79
CA LEU A 23 11.03 -5.70 -5.67
C LEU A 23 11.70 -5.76 -7.05
N GLY A 24 10.89 -5.91 -8.10
CA GLY A 24 11.31 -5.79 -9.49
C GLY A 24 10.83 -4.48 -10.14
N GLY A 25 10.96 -4.44 -11.47
CA GLY A 25 10.57 -3.27 -12.27
C GLY A 25 11.51 -2.07 -12.12
N PRO A 26 11.21 -0.93 -12.76
CA PRO A 26 12.08 0.26 -12.74
C PRO A 26 11.71 1.30 -11.67
N THR A 27 10.64 1.07 -10.90
CA THR A 27 10.05 2.09 -10.01
C THR A 27 10.28 1.78 -8.54
N ASN A 28 10.70 2.77 -7.78
CA ASN A 28 10.73 2.68 -6.33
C ASN A 28 9.31 2.71 -5.77
N LEU A 29 9.02 1.83 -4.80
CA LEU A 29 7.67 1.67 -4.24
C LEU A 29 7.65 1.95 -2.74
N THR A 30 6.56 2.56 -2.28
CA THR A 30 6.30 2.75 -0.85
C THR A 30 5.46 1.59 -0.28
N SER A 31 5.47 1.43 1.04
CA SER A 31 4.56 0.50 1.72
C SER A 31 3.08 0.89 1.49
N GLY A 32 2.20 -0.11 1.41
CA GLY A 32 0.77 0.08 1.22
C GLY A 32 0.29 0.01 -0.24
N VAL A 33 1.18 -0.13 -1.20
CA VAL A 33 0.82 -0.23 -2.63
C VAL A 33 0.49 -1.66 -3.04
N PRO A 34 -0.38 -1.86 -4.06
CA PRO A 34 -0.68 -3.19 -4.56
C PRO A 34 0.48 -3.73 -5.40
N VAL A 35 0.88 -4.96 -5.12
CA VAL A 35 1.89 -5.68 -5.90
C VAL A 35 1.43 -7.09 -6.24
N LYS A 36 1.98 -7.62 -7.32
CA LYS A 36 1.79 -9.02 -7.73
C LYS A 36 3.09 -9.61 -8.23
N VAL A 37 3.18 -10.93 -8.18
CA VAL A 37 4.31 -11.66 -8.75
C VAL A 37 4.27 -11.55 -10.27
N ASP A 38 5.43 -11.26 -10.86
CA ASP A 38 5.59 -11.15 -12.33
C ASP A 38 5.95 -12.48 -13.02
N GLY A 39 6.17 -13.54 -12.23
CA GLY A 39 6.54 -14.88 -12.70
C GLY A 39 8.05 -15.18 -12.68
N SER A 40 8.88 -14.19 -12.35
CA SER A 40 10.34 -14.33 -12.29
C SER A 40 10.88 -14.56 -10.87
N THR A 41 12.17 -14.87 -10.79
CA THR A 41 12.94 -14.91 -9.54
C THR A 41 14.26 -14.16 -9.73
N ASP A 42 14.85 -13.69 -8.63
CA ASP A 42 16.14 -13.00 -8.62
C ASP A 42 17.36 -13.93 -8.72
N GLY A 43 17.16 -15.22 -8.99
CA GLY A 43 18.23 -16.22 -8.96
C GLY A 43 18.69 -16.64 -7.56
N LEU A 44 18.17 -16.02 -6.49
CA LEU A 44 18.37 -16.42 -5.09
C LEU A 44 17.13 -17.12 -4.52
N GLY A 45 16.20 -17.48 -5.41
CA GLY A 45 14.97 -18.18 -5.06
C GLY A 45 13.92 -17.29 -4.38
N ARG A 46 14.04 -15.96 -4.45
CA ARG A 46 12.96 -15.03 -4.07
C ARG A 46 12.11 -14.73 -5.31
N ARG A 47 10.78 -14.70 -5.14
CA ARG A 47 9.88 -14.35 -6.25
C ARG A 47 9.90 -12.83 -6.45
N THR A 48 9.95 -12.39 -7.69
CA THR A 48 9.91 -10.96 -8.01
C THR A 48 8.47 -10.46 -7.97
N VAL A 49 8.27 -9.30 -7.34
CA VAL A 49 6.98 -8.60 -7.35
C VAL A 49 7.11 -7.25 -8.02
N THR A 50 6.08 -6.87 -8.76
CA THR A 50 5.97 -5.56 -9.40
C THR A 50 4.65 -4.90 -9.01
N ILE A 51 4.59 -3.59 -9.17
CA ILE A 51 3.37 -2.83 -8.94
C ILE A 51 2.22 -3.39 -9.79
N ALA A 52 1.10 -3.66 -9.15
CA ALA A 52 -0.12 -3.98 -9.87
C ALA A 52 -0.82 -2.66 -10.24
N THR A 53 -1.25 -2.54 -11.49
CA THR A 53 -1.94 -1.36 -12.00
C THR A 53 -3.19 -1.76 -12.77
N GLY A 54 -4.19 -0.88 -12.73
CA GLY A 54 -5.49 -1.09 -13.35
C GLY A 54 -6.34 -2.14 -12.65
N ALA A 55 -7.64 -2.02 -12.90
CA ALA A 55 -8.65 -2.99 -12.48
C ALA A 55 -8.24 -4.40 -12.89
N GLN A 56 -8.14 -5.29 -11.91
CA GLN A 56 -7.76 -6.68 -12.15
C GLN A 56 -8.22 -7.60 -11.02
N ASN A 57 -8.46 -8.86 -11.39
CA ASN A 57 -8.81 -9.91 -10.45
C ASN A 57 -7.80 -9.98 -9.30
N LYS A 58 -8.33 -10.25 -8.09
CA LYS A 58 -7.47 -10.46 -6.93
C LYS A 58 -6.53 -11.65 -7.14
N PRO A 59 -5.22 -11.53 -6.81
CA PRO A 59 -4.27 -12.61 -6.94
C PRO A 59 -4.64 -13.75 -5.99
N LEU A 60 -4.16 -14.95 -6.32
CA LEU A 60 -4.21 -16.06 -5.38
C LEU A 60 -3.36 -15.75 -4.14
N PRO A 61 -3.69 -16.31 -2.96
CA PRO A 61 -2.87 -16.17 -1.77
C PRO A 61 -1.39 -16.46 -2.05
N GLY A 62 -0.51 -15.53 -1.65
CA GLY A 62 0.94 -15.61 -1.89
C GLY A 62 1.41 -15.26 -3.32
N GLN A 63 0.51 -14.78 -4.18
CA GLN A 63 0.86 -14.28 -5.53
C GLN A 63 0.75 -12.75 -5.67
N GLY A 64 0.29 -12.05 -4.63
CA GLY A 64 0.23 -10.61 -4.60
C GLY A 64 -0.47 -10.13 -3.33
N GLY A 65 -0.62 -8.82 -3.18
CA GLY A 65 -1.18 -8.19 -1.99
C GLY A 65 -0.61 -6.80 -1.76
N ILE A 66 -0.50 -6.40 -0.50
CA ILE A 66 0.10 -5.13 -0.10
C ILE A 66 1.61 -5.29 0.08
N LEU A 67 2.39 -4.43 -0.57
CA LEU A 67 3.83 -4.34 -0.30
C LEU A 67 4.08 -3.71 1.06
N VAL A 68 4.97 -4.34 1.83
CA VAL A 68 5.56 -3.78 3.04
C VAL A 68 7.07 -3.80 2.89
N PHE A 69 7.67 -2.64 3.11
CA PHE A 69 9.10 -2.45 3.17
C PHE A 69 9.45 -1.76 4.48
N GLU A 70 10.43 -2.33 5.16
CA GLU A 70 10.97 -1.83 6.42
C GLU A 70 12.48 -1.70 6.20
N ASN A 71 12.97 -0.46 6.06
CA ASN A 71 14.38 -0.21 5.97
C ASN A 71 15.00 -0.27 7.38
N ILE A 72 15.99 -1.13 7.56
CA ILE A 72 16.67 -1.32 8.84
C ILE A 72 17.96 -0.50 8.92
N ASP A 73 18.49 -0.04 7.78
CA ASP A 73 19.87 0.48 7.68
C ASP A 73 20.02 2.00 7.85
N SER A 74 18.93 2.77 7.80
CA SER A 74 18.99 4.22 7.98
C SER A 74 18.32 4.66 9.27
N LEU A 75 18.88 4.29 10.42
CA LEU A 75 18.73 5.14 11.61
C LEU A 75 19.63 6.35 11.35
N ASN A 76 19.03 7.50 10.99
CA ASN A 76 19.78 8.74 11.18
C ASN A 76 20.13 8.85 12.68
N THR A 77 21.18 9.58 13.03
CA THR A 77 21.64 9.77 14.42
C THR A 77 20.60 10.40 15.36
N LEU A 78 19.39 10.68 14.88
CA LEU A 78 18.27 11.26 15.61
C LEU A 78 17.03 10.35 15.69
N GLY A 79 17.03 9.17 15.06
CA GLY A 79 15.87 8.27 15.03
C GLY A 79 14.63 8.85 14.32
N GLU A 80 14.82 9.78 13.38
CA GLU A 80 13.72 10.55 12.74
C GLU A 80 13.33 10.07 11.33
N THR A 81 13.92 8.99 10.84
CA THR A 81 13.55 8.35 9.58
C THR A 81 12.32 7.48 9.80
N PHE A 82 11.22 7.85 9.15
CA PHE A 82 9.95 7.14 9.23
C PHE A 82 9.83 6.18 8.04
N SER A 83 9.23 5.01 8.26
CA SER A 83 9.10 3.94 7.27
C SER A 83 8.27 4.30 6.01
N ASP A 84 7.64 5.48 5.98
CA ASP A 84 6.92 6.03 4.83
C ASP A 84 7.78 6.93 3.93
N VAL A 85 8.98 7.30 4.41
CA VAL A 85 10.08 7.86 3.61
C VAL A 85 10.89 6.74 2.96
N ASP A 86 10.90 5.56 3.59
CA ASP A 86 11.55 4.38 3.04
C ASP A 86 10.82 3.89 1.80
N LEU A 87 11.50 4.00 0.67
CA LEU A 87 11.08 3.43 -0.59
C LEU A 87 11.88 2.16 -0.81
N ALA A 88 11.18 1.07 -1.10
CA ALA A 88 11.82 -0.09 -1.68
C ALA A 88 12.34 0.28 -3.08
N VAL A 89 13.61 0.02 -3.33
CA VAL A 89 14.26 0.15 -4.63
C VAL A 89 14.28 -1.24 -5.29
N PRO A 90 14.18 -1.34 -6.63
CA PRO A 90 14.33 -2.62 -7.31
C PRO A 90 15.59 -3.38 -6.86
N GLY A 91 15.42 -4.65 -6.47
CA GLY A 91 16.43 -5.49 -5.84
C GLY A 91 16.29 -5.63 -4.31
N ASP A 92 15.55 -4.75 -3.67
CA ASP A 92 15.33 -4.82 -2.22
C ASP A 92 14.42 -5.98 -1.83
N ALA A 93 14.74 -6.60 -0.69
CA ALA A 93 13.88 -7.58 -0.07
C ALA A 93 12.62 -6.88 0.45
N VAL A 94 11.46 -7.39 0.06
CA VAL A 94 10.16 -6.85 0.46
C VAL A 94 9.27 -7.95 1.01
N GLN A 95 8.24 -7.54 1.73
CA GLN A 95 7.20 -8.43 2.19
C GLN A 95 5.91 -8.15 1.42
N VAL A 96 5.11 -9.19 1.23
CA VAL A 96 3.78 -9.10 0.66
C VAL A 96 2.78 -9.57 1.70
N VAL A 97 1.79 -8.73 1.97
CA VAL A 97 0.73 -9.00 2.93
C VAL A 97 -0.56 -9.38 2.21
N THR A 98 -1.17 -10.46 2.65
CA THR A 98 -2.47 -10.98 2.23
C THR A 98 -3.42 -10.97 3.44
N GLY A 99 -4.71 -10.77 3.21
CA GLY A 99 -5.74 -10.53 4.21
C GLY A 99 -6.60 -11.72 4.62
N ASN A 100 -6.56 -12.84 3.89
CA ASN A 100 -7.37 -14.05 4.16
C ASN A 100 -8.81 -13.71 4.58
N GLY A 101 -9.55 -13.02 3.71
CA GLY A 101 -10.96 -12.69 3.95
C GLY A 101 -11.22 -11.62 5.00
N GLY A 102 -10.46 -10.53 5.01
CA GLY A 102 -10.74 -9.32 5.82
C GLY A 102 -10.13 -9.32 7.22
N SER A 103 -9.29 -10.30 7.55
CA SER A 103 -8.70 -10.41 8.89
C SER A 103 -7.56 -9.40 9.15
N VAL A 104 -6.99 -8.81 8.09
CA VAL A 104 -6.00 -7.74 8.14
C VAL A 104 -6.68 -6.41 7.84
N LYS A 105 -6.44 -5.41 8.71
CA LYS A 105 -7.00 -4.06 8.58
C LYS A 105 -5.89 -3.05 8.40
N VAL A 106 -6.07 -2.12 7.47
CA VAL A 106 -5.08 -1.11 7.10
C VAL A 106 -5.70 0.29 7.12
N ALA A 107 -4.86 1.30 7.28
CA ALA A 107 -5.18 2.69 7.00
C ALA A 107 -4.25 3.18 5.90
N LEU A 108 -4.83 3.71 4.84
CA LEU A 108 -4.17 4.30 3.67
C LEU A 108 -4.40 5.81 3.71
N THR A 109 -3.34 6.58 3.66
CA THR A 109 -3.39 8.03 3.85
C THR A 109 -2.89 8.75 2.60
N ASN A 110 -3.73 9.60 2.03
CA ASN A 110 -3.31 10.58 1.03
C ASN A 110 -2.56 11.71 1.74
N THR A 111 -1.30 11.92 1.41
CA THR A 111 -0.42 12.91 2.06
C THR A 111 -0.19 14.12 1.17
N ALA A 112 -0.11 15.31 1.78
CA ALA A 112 0.29 16.54 1.12
C ALA A 112 1.77 16.85 1.40
N SER A 113 2.45 17.51 0.46
CA SER A 113 3.88 17.88 0.58
C SER A 113 4.16 19.03 1.54
N THR A 114 3.14 19.77 1.96
CA THR A 114 3.27 20.98 2.79
C THR A 114 3.11 20.69 4.28
N ASN A 115 2.15 19.82 4.60
CA ASN A 115 1.68 19.51 5.94
C ASN A 115 0.99 18.14 5.87
N SER A 116 1.47 17.19 6.68
CA SER A 116 0.72 15.96 6.95
C SER A 116 0.60 15.80 8.47
N PHE A 117 -0.64 15.86 8.98
CA PHE A 117 -0.98 15.75 10.41
C PHE A 117 -0.16 16.67 11.33
N GLY A 118 0.03 17.92 10.93
CA GLY A 118 0.73 18.93 11.74
C GLY A 118 2.25 18.90 11.62
N ARG A 119 2.81 18.05 10.76
CA ARG A 119 4.25 18.09 10.42
C ARG A 119 4.48 18.89 9.14
N THR A 120 5.19 20.00 9.27
CA THR A 120 5.71 20.77 8.14
C THR A 120 6.83 19.99 7.44
N GLY A 121 6.86 20.02 6.10
CA GLY A 121 7.96 19.44 5.31
C GLY A 121 7.88 17.94 5.06
N TYR A 122 6.66 17.38 4.91
CA TYR A 122 6.52 16.00 4.41
C TYR A 122 7.16 15.89 3.01
N PRO A 123 8.10 14.96 2.78
CA PRO A 123 9.04 15.07 1.67
C PRO A 123 8.40 14.90 0.29
N LYS A 124 7.22 14.26 0.20
CA LYS A 124 6.55 14.02 -1.09
C LYS A 124 5.04 13.84 -0.91
N ALA A 125 4.22 14.59 -1.64
CA ALA A 125 2.78 14.32 -1.68
C ALA A 125 2.50 12.94 -2.30
N ARG A 126 1.49 12.23 -1.81
CA ARG A 126 1.15 10.90 -2.28
C ARG A 126 -0.35 10.65 -2.19
N VAL A 127 -0.93 10.19 -3.29
CA VAL A 127 -2.29 9.65 -3.33
C VAL A 127 -2.20 8.14 -3.17
N MET A 128 -2.63 7.61 -2.02
CA MET A 128 -2.78 6.16 -1.81
C MET A 128 -4.07 5.66 -2.43
N VAL A 129 -5.19 6.34 -2.18
CA VAL A 129 -6.51 5.99 -2.70
C VAL A 129 -7.06 7.16 -3.52
N ALA A 130 -7.35 6.90 -4.78
CA ALA A 130 -7.95 7.88 -5.68
C ALA A 130 -9.34 8.31 -5.16
N GLY A 131 -9.71 9.56 -5.41
CA GLY A 131 -11.08 10.02 -5.17
C GLY A 131 -11.42 10.49 -3.76
N VAL A 132 -10.52 10.32 -2.78
CA VAL A 132 -10.81 10.58 -1.34
C VAL A 132 -10.62 12.04 -0.93
N SER A 133 -9.54 12.68 -1.37
CA SER A 133 -9.14 14.04 -0.94
C SER A 133 -9.87 15.15 -1.71
N GLN A 134 -11.15 14.93 -2.05
CA GLN A 134 -11.98 15.85 -2.83
C GLN A 134 -13.13 16.39 -1.97
N ALA A 135 -13.70 17.54 -2.35
CA ALA A 135 -14.85 18.14 -1.66
C ALA A 135 -16.05 17.18 -1.55
N THR A 136 -16.21 16.32 -2.56
CA THR A 136 -17.12 15.18 -2.52
C THR A 136 -16.29 13.92 -2.78
N PRO A 137 -15.96 13.15 -1.73
CA PRO A 137 -15.24 11.90 -1.89
C PRO A 137 -16.07 10.92 -2.73
N SER A 138 -15.43 10.26 -3.69
CA SER A 138 -16.07 9.21 -4.49
C SER A 138 -15.96 7.83 -3.86
N VAL A 139 -15.35 7.73 -2.67
CA VAL A 139 -15.12 6.49 -1.93
C VAL A 139 -15.86 6.60 -0.60
N ALA A 140 -16.60 5.56 -0.26
CA ALA A 140 -17.42 5.41 0.93
C ALA A 140 -17.20 4.04 1.59
N PRO A 141 -17.57 3.89 2.88
CA PRO A 141 -17.61 2.57 3.52
C PRO A 141 -18.50 1.58 2.75
N GLY A 142 -17.99 0.37 2.54
CA GLY A 142 -18.63 -0.67 1.73
C GLY A 142 -18.11 -0.77 0.30
N ASP A 143 -17.46 0.28 -0.21
CA ASP A 143 -16.86 0.26 -1.56
C ASP A 143 -15.68 -0.71 -1.63
N TYR A 144 -15.46 -1.26 -2.83
CA TYR A 144 -14.31 -2.10 -3.10
C TYR A 144 -13.18 -1.32 -3.74
N LEU A 145 -11.93 -1.66 -3.39
CA LEU A 145 -10.75 -1.11 -4.06
C LEU A 145 -10.00 -2.19 -4.83
N THR A 146 -9.51 -1.78 -6.00
CA THR A 146 -8.64 -2.53 -6.91
C THR A 146 -7.36 -1.72 -7.17
N PRO A 147 -6.30 -2.30 -7.76
CA PRO A 147 -5.14 -1.52 -8.14
C PRO A 147 -5.50 -0.35 -9.07
N GLY A 148 -5.03 0.84 -8.72
CA GLY A 148 -5.24 2.07 -9.47
C GLY A 148 -4.22 2.26 -10.58
N VAL A 149 -3.97 3.53 -10.95
CA VAL A 149 -2.97 3.87 -11.96
C VAL A 149 -1.55 3.54 -11.48
N GLY A 150 -1.32 3.52 -10.16
CA GLY A 150 -0.06 3.06 -9.56
C GLY A 150 1.01 4.13 -9.45
N ASN A 151 0.62 5.38 -9.17
CA ASN A 151 1.57 6.47 -8.96
C ASN A 151 1.08 7.47 -7.91
N ASP A 152 2.01 8.28 -7.41
CA ASP A 152 1.77 9.25 -6.33
C ASP A 152 0.75 10.35 -6.69
N ALA A 153 0.44 10.57 -7.97
CA ALA A 153 -0.47 11.64 -8.41
C ALA A 153 -1.91 11.15 -8.64
N SER A 154 -2.06 9.96 -9.22
CA SER A 154 -3.36 9.41 -9.63
C SER A 154 -3.94 8.39 -8.64
N GLY A 155 -3.11 7.82 -7.76
CA GLY A 155 -3.54 6.82 -6.80
C GLY A 155 -2.98 5.43 -7.07
N TYR A 156 -2.62 4.73 -6.00
CA TYR A 156 -2.24 3.32 -6.03
C TYR A 156 -3.45 2.38 -5.94
N TRP A 157 -4.53 2.85 -5.33
CA TRP A 157 -5.81 2.16 -5.24
C TRP A 157 -6.90 3.01 -5.89
N ALA A 158 -7.85 2.36 -6.56
CA ALA A 158 -9.03 2.97 -7.14
C ALA A 158 -10.27 2.18 -6.73
N GLU A 159 -11.41 2.87 -6.64
CA GLU A 159 -12.71 2.22 -6.44
C GLU A 159 -13.06 1.33 -7.64
N THR A 160 -13.75 0.23 -7.37
CA THR A 160 -14.34 -0.63 -8.39
C THR A 160 -15.70 -1.15 -7.92
N SER A 161 -16.65 -1.22 -8.85
CA SER A 161 -17.93 -1.89 -8.62
C SER A 161 -17.85 -3.42 -8.78
N ASN A 162 -16.71 -3.96 -9.21
CA ASN A 162 -16.54 -5.40 -9.47
C ASN A 162 -15.91 -6.13 -8.28
N ALA A 163 -16.71 -6.92 -7.56
CA ALA A 163 -16.25 -7.70 -6.42
C ALA A 163 -15.16 -8.74 -6.76
N ALA A 164 -15.05 -9.20 -8.01
CA ALA A 164 -13.98 -10.12 -8.42
C ALA A 164 -12.60 -9.44 -8.49
N GLU A 165 -12.61 -8.12 -8.70
CA GLU A 165 -11.43 -7.26 -8.77
C GLU A 165 -11.10 -6.62 -7.42
N ALA A 166 -11.90 -6.87 -6.39
CA ALA A 166 -11.75 -6.28 -5.07
C ALA A 166 -10.60 -6.94 -4.30
N TRP A 167 -9.57 -6.15 -4.02
CA TRP A 167 -8.46 -6.54 -3.14
C TRP A 167 -8.66 -6.00 -1.73
N LEU A 168 -9.39 -4.88 -1.61
CA LEU A 168 -9.76 -4.25 -0.36
C LEU A 168 -11.26 -3.98 -0.31
N VAL A 169 -11.83 -3.97 0.88
CA VAL A 169 -13.15 -3.36 1.14
C VAL A 169 -12.98 -2.22 2.13
N VAL A 170 -13.57 -1.07 1.82
CA VAL A 170 -13.47 0.14 2.64
C VAL A 170 -14.34 0.00 3.88
N THR A 171 -13.78 0.29 5.04
CA THR A 171 -14.48 0.24 6.34
C THR A 171 -14.75 1.63 6.92
N SER A 172 -13.91 2.60 6.62
CA SER A 172 -14.13 4.00 7.03
C SER A 172 -13.39 4.97 6.10
N VAL A 173 -13.91 6.19 5.99
CA VAL A 173 -13.30 7.27 5.19
C VAL A 173 -13.29 8.56 6.02
N ASP A 174 -12.11 9.13 6.21
CA ASP A 174 -11.91 10.49 6.72
C ASP A 174 -11.35 11.33 5.60
N SER A 175 -12.24 11.98 4.85
CA SER A 175 -11.87 12.81 3.70
C SER A 175 -11.17 14.11 4.08
N THR A 176 -11.37 14.59 5.31
CA THR A 176 -10.69 15.79 5.81
C THR A 176 -9.19 15.53 5.93
N ASN A 177 -8.82 14.36 6.45
CA ASN A 177 -7.44 13.96 6.63
C ASN A 177 -6.91 13.03 5.52
N GLY A 178 -7.73 12.71 4.51
CA GLY A 178 -7.38 11.84 3.40
C GLY A 178 -7.12 10.39 3.80
N ILE A 179 -7.74 9.90 4.88
CA ILE A 179 -7.54 8.53 5.39
C ILE A 179 -8.67 7.62 4.87
N VAL A 180 -8.28 6.45 4.39
CA VAL A 180 -9.19 5.32 4.09
C VAL A 180 -8.77 4.14 4.94
N GLU A 181 -9.67 3.64 5.78
CA GLU A 181 -9.48 2.35 6.43
C GLU A 181 -10.14 1.25 5.61
N ALA A 182 -9.46 0.11 5.50
CA ALA A 182 -9.91 -0.99 4.69
C ALA A 182 -9.51 -2.35 5.26
N GLU A 183 -10.29 -3.35 4.88
CA GLU A 183 -10.04 -4.77 5.13
C GLU A 183 -9.48 -5.42 3.87
N LEU A 184 -8.44 -6.24 4.03
CA LEU A 184 -7.74 -6.91 2.93
C LEU A 184 -8.43 -8.23 2.55
N LEU A 185 -8.83 -8.37 1.28
CA LEU A 185 -9.63 -9.49 0.74
C LEU A 185 -8.81 -10.55 -0.01
N VAL A 186 -7.56 -10.21 -0.35
CA VAL A 186 -6.56 -11.09 -0.98
C VAL A 186 -6.02 -12.14 -0.02
#